data_AF-A0A238KBR1-F1
#
_entry.id   AF-A0A238KBR1-F1
#
_cell.length_a   1.000
_cell.length_b   1.000
_cell.length_c   1.000
_cell.angle_alpha   90.00
_cell.angle_beta   90.00
_cell.angle_gamma   90.00
#
_symmetry.space_group_name_H-M   'P 1'
#
loop_
_entity.id
_entity.type
_entity.pdbx_description
1 polymer ?
#
loop_
_entity_poly.entity_id
_entity_poly.type
_entity_poly.pdbx_seq_one_letter_code
_entity_poly.pdbx_strand_id
1 'polypeptide(L)'
;MRPYETNPSAIYAQSFGVVQAEARLERFPTALHPIITRLIHSCGMVEIADRLAFTPEVVFAGHHALQSGAPILCDCEMVGAGIIRRYLPNNNEVIVTLNDPRTPDHAKKIENTRSAAAVEFWEPHIEGAVVAIGNAPTALFHLLDLIDQGFPKPAAILGFPVGFVGAAESKAELAANPRNVDFITLRGRKGGSAMASAAVNAIAAGLPEISNG
;
A
#
# COMPACT_ATOMS: atom_id res chain seq x y z
N MET A 1 16.55 36.33 0.93
CA MET A 1 16.32 34.89 1.17
C MET A 1 14.86 34.73 1.55
N ARG A 2 14.10 33.80 0.97
CA ARG A 2 12.70 33.59 1.38
C ARG A 2 12.69 32.88 2.74
N PRO A 3 11.89 33.29 3.74
CA PRO A 3 11.78 32.55 4.99
C PRO A 3 11.05 31.23 4.73
N TYR A 4 11.61 30.12 5.20
CA TYR A 4 10.98 28.80 5.18
C TYR A 4 11.43 28.00 6.42
N GLU A 5 10.58 27.08 6.89
CA GLU A 5 10.92 26.21 8.01
C GLU A 5 12.03 25.23 7.61
N THR A 6 13.06 25.10 8.44
CA THR A 6 14.23 24.25 8.19
C THR A 6 14.33 23.07 9.17
N ASN A 7 13.53 23.04 10.23
CA ASN A 7 13.47 21.94 11.18
C ASN A 7 12.55 20.82 10.67
N PRO A 8 13.09 19.63 10.33
CA PRO A 8 12.28 18.54 9.78
C PRO A 8 11.14 18.09 10.70
N SER A 9 11.38 17.98 12.01
CA SER A 9 10.35 17.56 12.96
C SER A 9 9.23 18.58 13.07
N ALA A 10 9.55 19.87 13.02
CA ALA A 10 8.54 20.94 12.99
C ALA A 10 7.69 20.89 11.71
N ILE A 11 8.32 20.63 10.55
CA ILE A 11 7.62 20.46 9.26
C ILE A 11 6.64 19.29 9.32
N TYR A 12 7.07 18.13 9.83
CA TYR A 12 6.20 16.95 9.96
C TYR A 12 5.03 17.21 10.91
N ALA A 13 5.30 17.78 12.09
CA ALA A 13 4.27 18.11 13.07
C ALA A 13 3.24 19.10 12.50
N GLN A 14 3.69 20.17 11.82
CA GLN A 14 2.80 21.11 11.16
C GLN A 14 1.99 20.45 10.04
N SER A 15 2.63 19.65 9.18
CA SER A 15 1.94 18.97 8.09
C SER A 15 0.87 18.00 8.58
N PHE A 16 1.16 17.17 9.59
CA PHE A 16 0.17 16.24 10.15
C PHE A 16 -0.93 16.97 10.92
N GLY A 17 -0.62 18.09 11.58
CA GLY A 17 -1.62 18.93 12.23
C GLY A 17 -2.66 19.50 11.25
N VAL A 18 -2.21 19.94 10.06
CA VAL A 18 -3.13 20.38 8.98
C VAL A 18 -4.03 19.24 8.54
N VAL A 19 -3.47 18.05 8.33
CA VAL A 19 -4.27 16.87 7.92
C VAL A 19 -5.32 16.53 8.98
N GLN A 20 -4.96 16.52 10.27
CA GLN A 20 -5.91 16.24 11.34
C GLN A 20 -7.05 17.26 11.40
N ALA A 21 -6.76 18.54 11.16
CA ALA A 21 -7.76 19.60 11.17
C ALA A 21 -8.72 19.54 9.97
N GLU A 22 -8.24 19.10 8.79
CA GLU A 22 -9.03 19.17 7.55
C GLU A 22 -9.68 17.83 7.16
N ALA A 23 -9.09 16.69 7.53
CA ALA A 23 -9.52 15.38 7.04
C ALA A 23 -10.75 14.78 7.72
N ARG A 24 -11.22 15.39 8.82
CA ARG A 24 -12.35 14.91 9.64
C ARG A 24 -12.17 13.43 10.00
N LEU A 25 -11.04 13.09 10.63
CA LEU A 25 -10.63 11.70 10.88
C LEU A 25 -11.56 10.96 11.85
N GLU A 26 -12.30 11.68 12.68
CA GLU A 26 -13.24 11.15 13.69
C GLU A 26 -14.34 10.25 13.11
N ARG A 27 -14.62 10.33 11.82
CA ARG A 27 -15.55 9.42 11.13
C ARG A 27 -14.97 8.04 10.81
N PHE A 28 -13.66 7.86 10.99
CA PHE A 28 -12.97 6.59 10.79
C PHE A 28 -12.60 5.96 12.14
N PRO A 29 -12.52 4.62 12.22
CA PRO A 29 -11.91 3.94 13.34
C PRO A 29 -10.53 4.52 13.68
N THR A 30 -10.25 4.74 14.97
CA THR A 30 -8.99 5.34 15.44
C THR A 30 -7.75 4.61 14.93
N ALA A 31 -7.83 3.28 14.79
CA ALA A 31 -6.75 2.46 14.24
C ALA A 31 -6.34 2.88 12.81
N LEU A 32 -7.24 3.48 12.03
CA LEU A 32 -6.97 3.94 10.67
C LEU A 32 -6.43 5.36 10.59
N HIS A 33 -6.45 6.15 11.67
CA HIS A 33 -6.02 7.54 11.63
C HIS A 33 -4.57 7.71 11.15
N PRO A 34 -3.59 6.90 11.61
CA PRO A 34 -2.21 6.99 11.12
C PRO A 34 -2.08 6.75 9.62
N ILE A 35 -2.70 5.69 9.09
CA ILE A 35 -2.61 5.34 7.68
C ILE A 35 -3.30 6.36 6.79
N ILE A 36 -4.48 6.87 7.17
CA ILE A 36 -5.18 7.92 6.43
C ILE A 36 -4.34 9.20 6.42
N THR A 37 -3.72 9.55 7.55
CA THR A 37 -2.86 10.74 7.64
C THR A 37 -1.67 10.64 6.69
N ARG A 38 -0.95 9.50 6.68
CA ARG A 38 0.20 9.31 5.76
C ARG A 38 -0.22 9.27 4.29
N LEU A 39 -1.39 8.71 3.98
CA LEU A 39 -1.94 8.69 2.62
C LEU A 39 -2.23 10.12 2.12
N ILE A 40 -2.83 10.97 2.96
CA ILE A 40 -3.09 12.38 2.60
C ILE A 40 -1.76 13.12 2.46
N HIS A 41 -0.85 12.96 3.41
CA HIS A 41 0.46 13.61 3.37
C HIS A 41 1.26 13.25 2.11
N SER A 42 1.20 12.01 1.64
CA SER A 42 1.96 11.57 0.47
C SER A 42 1.48 12.16 -0.85
N CYS A 43 0.29 12.78 -0.88
CA CYS A 43 -0.31 13.31 -2.11
C CYS A 43 -0.85 14.74 -1.99
N GLY A 44 -0.90 15.32 -0.79
CA GLY A 44 -1.40 16.67 -0.54
C GLY A 44 -2.90 16.86 -0.78
N MET A 45 -3.69 15.78 -0.85
CA MET A 45 -5.11 15.82 -1.17
C MET A 45 -5.93 15.26 -0.01
N VAL A 46 -6.55 16.13 0.80
CA VAL A 46 -7.38 15.74 1.95
C VAL A 46 -8.61 14.94 1.52
N GLU A 47 -9.16 15.26 0.35
CA GLU A 47 -10.41 14.68 -0.16
C GLU A 47 -10.29 13.19 -0.54
N ILE A 48 -9.08 12.61 -0.55
CA ILE A 48 -8.93 11.17 -0.80
C ILE A 48 -9.59 10.33 0.30
N ALA A 49 -9.71 10.87 1.52
CA ALA A 49 -10.30 10.17 2.65
C ALA A 49 -11.74 9.73 2.35
N ASP A 50 -12.50 10.53 1.60
CA ASP A 50 -13.89 10.23 1.20
C ASP A 50 -14.00 9.02 0.26
N ARG A 51 -12.88 8.59 -0.33
CA ARG A 51 -12.84 7.56 -1.37
C ARG A 51 -12.14 6.29 -0.91
N LEU A 52 -11.68 6.23 0.35
CA LEU A 52 -11.07 5.03 0.89
C LEU A 52 -12.11 3.93 1.07
N ALA A 53 -11.72 2.70 0.74
CA ALA A 53 -12.43 1.49 1.09
C ALA A 53 -11.45 0.56 1.79
N PHE A 54 -11.88 -0.09 2.87
CA PHE A 54 -11.00 -0.86 3.74
C PHE A 54 -11.78 -1.90 4.53
N THR A 55 -11.08 -2.92 5.03
CA THR A 55 -11.56 -3.75 6.13
C THR A 55 -11.18 -3.14 7.47
N PRO A 56 -11.96 -3.37 8.55
CA PRO A 56 -11.65 -2.81 9.87
C PRO A 56 -10.28 -3.25 10.42
N GLU A 57 -9.85 -4.47 10.11
CA GLU A 57 -8.66 -5.09 10.71
C GLU A 57 -7.37 -4.92 9.88
N VAL A 58 -7.41 -4.26 8.72
CA VAL A 58 -6.23 -4.16 7.82
C VAL A 58 -4.97 -3.62 8.49
N VAL A 59 -5.10 -2.64 9.38
CA VAL A 59 -3.94 -2.09 10.10
C VAL A 59 -3.40 -3.12 11.10
N PHE A 60 -4.28 -3.82 11.82
CA PHE A 60 -3.89 -4.83 12.78
C PHE A 60 -3.25 -6.04 12.08
N ALA A 61 -3.93 -6.61 11.07
CA ALA A 61 -3.45 -7.75 10.30
C ALA A 61 -2.10 -7.46 9.63
N GLY A 62 -1.98 -6.32 8.96
CA GLY A 62 -0.73 -5.89 8.34
C GLY A 62 0.38 -5.65 9.36
N HIS A 63 0.11 -4.98 10.48
CA HIS A 63 1.13 -4.71 11.50
C HIS A 63 1.61 -6.00 12.15
N HIS A 64 0.69 -6.91 12.49
CA HIS A 64 1.00 -8.21 13.07
C HIS A 64 1.87 -9.04 12.11
N ALA A 65 1.57 -9.05 10.81
CA ALA A 65 2.38 -9.73 9.80
C ALA A 65 3.81 -9.17 9.77
N LEU A 66 3.97 -7.85 9.75
CA LEU A 66 5.30 -7.22 9.77
C LEU A 66 6.08 -7.52 11.06
N GLN A 67 5.44 -7.44 12.23
CA GLN A 67 6.06 -7.82 13.50
C GLN A 67 6.52 -9.28 13.49
N SER A 68 5.74 -10.15 12.86
CA SER A 68 6.03 -11.58 12.69
C SER A 68 7.11 -11.87 11.64
N GLY A 69 7.69 -10.86 10.99
CA GLY A 69 8.75 -11.01 10.01
C GLY A 69 8.28 -11.24 8.57
N ALA A 70 6.99 -11.10 8.28
CA ALA A 70 6.46 -11.28 6.94
C ALA A 70 7.09 -10.28 5.93
N PRO A 71 7.32 -10.68 4.67
CA PRO A 71 7.86 -9.79 3.66
C PRO A 71 6.80 -8.79 3.17
N ILE A 72 7.26 -7.72 2.53
CA ILE A 72 6.43 -6.78 1.77
C ILE A 72 6.63 -7.03 0.28
N LEU A 73 5.57 -7.38 -0.42
CA LEU A 73 5.59 -7.64 -1.86
C LEU A 73 5.10 -6.42 -2.62
N CYS A 74 5.92 -5.90 -3.53
CA CYS A 74 5.62 -4.66 -4.25
C CYS A 74 5.50 -4.88 -5.75
N ASP A 75 4.50 -4.26 -6.38
CA ASP A 75 4.27 -4.37 -7.82
C ASP A 75 5.32 -3.66 -8.69
N CYS A 76 6.02 -2.67 -8.13
CA CYS A 76 7.04 -1.90 -8.82
C CYS A 76 8.12 -1.34 -7.89
N GLU A 77 9.27 -0.99 -8.47
CA GLU A 77 10.44 -0.49 -7.74
C GLU A 77 10.14 0.79 -6.96
N MET A 78 9.31 1.69 -7.50
CA MET A 78 8.96 2.93 -6.82
C MET A 78 8.22 2.71 -5.51
N VAL A 79 7.39 1.66 -5.42
CA VAL A 79 6.74 1.28 -4.15
C VAL A 79 7.79 0.80 -3.16
N GLY A 80 8.66 -0.12 -3.60
CA GLY A 80 9.72 -0.67 -2.75
C GLY A 80 10.71 0.39 -2.24
N ALA A 81 11.04 1.37 -3.09
CA ALA A 81 11.96 2.47 -2.77
C ALA A 81 11.35 3.50 -1.79
N GLY A 82 10.02 3.67 -1.79
CA GLY A 82 9.33 4.57 -0.87
C GLY A 82 9.14 4.01 0.55
N ILE A 83 9.45 2.74 0.78
CA ILE A 83 9.34 2.10 2.10
C ILE A 83 10.54 2.50 2.96
N ILE A 84 10.27 3.08 4.12
CA ILE A 84 11.26 3.57 5.06
C ILE A 84 11.79 2.39 5.87
N ARG A 85 12.96 1.88 5.50
CA ARG A 85 13.55 0.66 6.09
C ARG A 85 13.69 0.69 7.61
N ARG A 86 14.06 1.84 8.18
CA ARG A 86 14.18 2.02 9.64
C ARG A 86 12.85 1.93 10.41
N TYR A 87 11.71 1.95 9.73
CA TYR A 87 10.39 1.78 10.36
C TYR A 87 9.91 0.34 10.34
N LEU A 88 10.59 -0.56 9.63
CA LEU A 88 10.21 -1.97 9.56
C LEU A 88 10.59 -2.67 10.88
N PRO A 89 9.62 -3.30 11.57
CA PRO A 89 9.82 -3.77 12.93
C PRO A 89 10.73 -5.01 13.05
N ASN A 90 10.81 -5.83 12.00
CA ASN A 90 11.53 -7.10 12.06
C ASN A 90 12.42 -7.31 10.83
N ASN A 91 13.10 -6.22 10.42
CA ASN A 91 14.01 -6.21 9.26
C ASN A 91 13.37 -6.81 7.99
N ASN A 92 12.06 -6.55 7.82
CA ASN A 92 11.22 -7.19 6.82
C ASN A 92 11.80 -7.01 5.41
N GLU A 93 11.84 -8.09 4.64
CA GLU A 93 12.25 -8.04 3.25
C GLU A 93 11.23 -7.24 2.43
N VAL A 94 11.71 -6.46 1.46
CA VAL A 94 10.84 -5.81 0.47
C VAL A 94 11.23 -6.36 -0.87
N ILE A 95 10.30 -7.08 -1.49
CA ILE A 95 10.53 -7.87 -2.68
C ILE A 95 9.83 -7.19 -3.85
N VAL A 96 10.55 -7.05 -4.96
CA VAL A 96 10.04 -6.56 -6.25
C VAL A 96 10.49 -7.53 -7.33
N THR A 97 9.55 -8.18 -8.01
CA THR A 97 9.83 -9.17 -9.06
C THR A 97 9.60 -8.63 -10.48
N LEU A 98 9.21 -7.34 -10.60
CA LEU A 98 8.94 -6.68 -11.88
C LEU A 98 10.12 -6.78 -12.88
N ASN A 99 11.34 -6.71 -12.36
CA ASN A 99 12.59 -6.74 -13.11
C ASN A 99 13.32 -8.10 -13.01
N ASP A 100 12.68 -9.14 -12.46
CA ASP A 100 13.24 -10.49 -12.51
C ASP A 100 13.51 -10.85 -13.99
N PRO A 101 14.70 -11.39 -14.34
CA PRO A 101 15.04 -11.75 -15.72
C PRO A 101 14.03 -12.66 -16.40
N ARG A 102 13.24 -13.44 -15.64
CA ARG A 102 12.21 -14.35 -16.13
C ARG A 102 10.89 -13.63 -16.46
N THR A 103 10.63 -12.46 -15.85
CA THR A 103 9.34 -11.75 -15.95
C THR A 103 8.95 -11.39 -17.40
N PRO A 104 9.84 -10.84 -18.25
CA PRO A 104 9.47 -10.47 -19.62
C PRO A 104 9.01 -11.64 -20.47
N ASP A 105 9.67 -12.79 -20.37
CA ASP A 105 9.31 -13.98 -21.16
C ASP A 105 8.10 -14.71 -20.58
N HIS A 106 7.97 -14.73 -19.25
CA HIS A 106 6.77 -15.28 -18.60
C HIS A 106 5.53 -14.47 -18.96
N ALA A 107 5.62 -13.14 -18.95
CA ALA A 107 4.53 -12.24 -19.36
C ALA A 107 4.02 -12.52 -20.78
N LYS A 108 4.93 -12.79 -21.73
CA LYS A 108 4.55 -13.22 -23.09
C LYS A 108 3.83 -14.57 -23.08
N LYS A 109 4.33 -15.52 -22.30
CA LYS A 109 3.77 -16.89 -22.22
C LYS A 109 2.34 -16.91 -21.69
N ILE A 110 2.03 -16.07 -20.72
CA ILE A 110 0.68 -15.97 -20.13
C ILE A 110 -0.18 -14.87 -20.79
N GLU A 111 0.31 -14.26 -21.88
CA GLU A 111 -0.36 -13.16 -22.60
C GLU A 111 -0.82 -12.01 -21.70
N ASN A 112 -0.01 -11.65 -20.72
CA ASN A 112 -0.32 -10.62 -19.73
C ASN A 112 0.83 -9.60 -19.57
N THR A 113 0.61 -8.55 -18.79
CA THR A 113 1.61 -7.52 -18.50
C THR A 113 2.74 -8.07 -17.62
N ARG A 114 3.92 -7.44 -17.68
CA ARG A 114 5.04 -7.76 -16.77
C ARG A 114 4.66 -7.67 -15.30
N SER A 115 3.90 -6.64 -14.91
CA SER A 115 3.47 -6.46 -13.52
C SER A 115 2.52 -7.57 -13.06
N ALA A 116 1.63 -8.06 -13.93
CA ALA A 116 0.79 -9.22 -13.61
C ALA A 116 1.62 -10.50 -13.52
N ALA A 117 2.46 -10.79 -14.51
CA ALA A 117 3.31 -11.98 -14.52
C ALA A 117 4.27 -12.04 -13.31
N ALA A 118 4.77 -10.89 -12.86
CA ALA A 118 5.63 -10.78 -11.69
C ALA A 118 4.95 -11.24 -10.38
N VAL A 119 3.60 -11.17 -10.30
CA VAL A 119 2.83 -11.63 -9.14
C VAL A 119 2.96 -13.14 -8.95
N GLU A 120 3.05 -13.92 -10.02
CA GLU A 120 3.23 -15.38 -9.91
C GLU A 120 4.55 -15.73 -9.21
N PHE A 121 5.58 -14.89 -9.34
CA PHE A 121 6.84 -15.08 -8.61
C PHE A 121 6.77 -14.71 -7.14
N TRP A 122 5.62 -14.24 -6.64
CA TRP A 122 5.38 -14.04 -5.21
C TRP A 122 4.94 -15.31 -4.49
N GLU A 123 4.55 -16.38 -5.21
CA GLU A 123 4.03 -17.62 -4.63
C GLU A 123 4.84 -18.14 -3.42
N PRO A 124 6.19 -18.17 -3.46
CA PRO A 124 6.98 -18.68 -2.33
C PRO A 124 6.98 -17.78 -1.09
N HIS A 125 6.49 -16.55 -1.21
CA HIS A 125 6.62 -15.48 -0.22
C HIS A 125 5.29 -14.88 0.24
N ILE A 126 4.19 -15.13 -0.48
CA ILE A 126 2.96 -14.35 -0.34
C ILE A 126 2.08 -14.78 0.83
N GLU A 127 2.17 -16.02 1.31
CA GLU A 127 1.37 -16.47 2.45
C GLU A 127 1.66 -15.62 3.69
N GLY A 128 0.65 -14.91 4.17
CA GLY A 128 0.79 -13.99 5.32
C GLY A 128 1.59 -12.71 5.04
N ALA A 129 1.99 -12.43 3.80
CA ALA A 129 2.74 -11.23 3.43
C ALA A 129 1.88 -9.95 3.48
N VAL A 130 2.55 -8.79 3.47
CA VAL A 130 1.89 -7.51 3.16
C VAL A 130 2.12 -7.20 1.69
N VAL A 131 1.04 -7.15 0.90
CA VAL A 131 1.11 -6.80 -0.53
C VAL A 131 0.86 -5.32 -0.73
N ALA A 132 1.71 -4.64 -1.49
CA ALA A 132 1.60 -3.22 -1.82
C ALA A 132 1.61 -3.01 -3.34
N ILE A 133 0.45 -2.64 -3.89
CA ILE A 133 0.29 -2.41 -5.33
C ILE A 133 0.06 -0.92 -5.54
N GLY A 134 1.04 -0.20 -6.06
CA GLY A 134 0.98 1.25 -6.23
C GLY A 134 0.85 1.73 -7.67
N ASN A 135 1.11 0.87 -8.66
CA ASN A 135 1.19 1.29 -10.05
C ASN A 135 0.23 0.50 -10.95
N ALA A 136 0.36 -0.82 -11.01
CA ALA A 136 -0.25 -1.64 -12.06
C ALA A 136 -1.62 -2.22 -11.65
N PRO A 137 -2.73 -1.79 -12.29
CA PRO A 137 -4.04 -2.40 -12.04
C PRO A 137 -4.09 -3.88 -12.40
N THR A 138 -3.34 -4.29 -13.42
CA THR A 138 -3.22 -5.68 -13.87
C THR A 138 -2.55 -6.58 -12.84
N ALA A 139 -1.62 -6.06 -12.03
CA ALA A 139 -1.07 -6.81 -10.91
C ALA A 139 -2.14 -7.11 -9.85
N LEU A 140 -3.02 -6.14 -9.56
CA LEU A 140 -4.12 -6.34 -8.62
C LEU A 140 -5.16 -7.33 -9.16
N PHE A 141 -5.59 -7.19 -10.41
CA PHE A 141 -6.50 -8.18 -11.02
C PHE A 141 -5.92 -9.58 -11.01
N HIS A 142 -4.68 -9.74 -11.50
CA HIS A 142 -4.04 -11.05 -11.58
C HIS A 142 -3.85 -11.69 -10.20
N LEU A 143 -3.51 -10.90 -9.18
CA LEU A 143 -3.46 -11.39 -7.80
C LEU A 143 -4.82 -11.94 -7.33
N LEU A 144 -5.91 -11.22 -7.60
CA LEU A 144 -7.25 -11.67 -7.21
C LEU A 144 -7.66 -12.94 -7.96
N ASP A 145 -7.37 -13.02 -9.26
CA ASP A 145 -7.62 -14.22 -10.08
C ASP A 145 -6.83 -15.42 -9.56
N LEU A 146 -5.56 -15.21 -9.17
CA LEU A 146 -4.73 -16.26 -8.58
C LEU A 146 -5.28 -16.73 -7.23
N ILE A 147 -5.68 -15.80 -6.34
CA ILE A 147 -6.29 -16.18 -5.06
C ILE A 147 -7.58 -17.00 -5.28
N ASP A 148 -8.40 -16.64 -6.27
CA ASP A 148 -9.59 -17.39 -6.65
C ASP A 148 -9.24 -18.81 -7.16
N GLN A 149 -8.04 -18.99 -7.71
CA GLN A 149 -7.48 -20.28 -8.16
C GLN A 149 -6.75 -21.08 -7.06
N GLY A 150 -6.73 -20.57 -5.82
CA GLY A 150 -6.11 -21.25 -4.68
C GLY A 150 -4.68 -20.80 -4.36
N PHE A 151 -4.21 -19.69 -4.92
CA PHE A 151 -2.93 -19.10 -4.56
C PHE A 151 -2.89 -18.71 -3.08
N PRO A 152 -1.72 -18.82 -2.39
CA PRO A 152 -1.63 -18.50 -0.98
C PRO A 152 -2.02 -17.04 -0.69
N LYS A 153 -2.69 -16.82 0.44
CA LYS A 153 -3.29 -15.52 0.74
C LYS A 153 -2.32 -14.64 1.53
N PRO A 154 -2.14 -13.36 1.15
CA PRO A 154 -1.43 -12.40 1.98
C PRO A 154 -2.25 -12.05 3.23
N ALA A 155 -1.58 -11.51 4.24
CA ALA A 155 -2.24 -10.98 5.44
C ALA A 155 -3.00 -9.69 5.13
N ALA A 156 -2.45 -8.84 4.26
CA ALA A 156 -3.08 -7.58 3.86
C ALA A 156 -2.75 -7.17 2.41
N ILE A 157 -3.70 -6.54 1.72
CA ILE A 157 -3.52 -5.91 0.41
C ILE A 157 -3.68 -4.39 0.51
N LEU A 158 -2.62 -3.66 0.20
CA LEU A 158 -2.57 -2.20 0.08
C LEU A 158 -2.72 -1.84 -1.41
N GLY A 159 -3.97 -1.80 -1.87
CA GLY A 159 -4.32 -1.66 -3.28
C GLY A 159 -4.46 -0.21 -3.70
N PHE A 160 -3.37 0.42 -4.14
CA PHE A 160 -3.35 1.79 -4.65
C PHE A 160 -2.88 1.93 -6.11
N PRO A 161 -3.17 1.01 -7.06
CA PRO A 161 -2.80 1.25 -8.45
C PRO A 161 -3.45 2.54 -8.95
N VAL A 162 -2.66 3.33 -9.69
CA VAL A 162 -3.08 4.56 -10.35
C VAL A 162 -3.28 4.30 -11.83
N GLY A 163 -4.28 4.93 -12.45
CA GLY A 163 -4.43 4.81 -13.89
C GLY A 163 -5.79 5.25 -14.39
N PHE A 164 -5.84 5.42 -15.70
CA PHE A 164 -7.08 5.78 -16.41
C PHE A 164 -7.85 4.55 -16.92
N VAL A 165 -7.17 3.40 -17.00
CA VAL A 165 -7.73 2.12 -17.47
C VAL A 165 -7.46 1.06 -16.41
N GLY A 166 -8.49 0.34 -15.99
CA GLY A 166 -8.40 -0.80 -15.07
C GLY A 166 -8.19 -0.43 -13.60
N ALA A 167 -7.65 0.75 -13.26
CA ALA A 167 -7.36 1.13 -11.88
C ALA A 167 -8.64 1.24 -11.03
N ALA A 168 -9.68 1.89 -11.55
CA ALA A 168 -10.92 2.05 -10.81
C ALA A 168 -11.60 0.69 -10.59
N GLU A 169 -11.56 -0.15 -11.61
CA GLU A 169 -12.18 -1.46 -11.69
C GLU A 169 -11.47 -2.48 -10.80
N SER A 170 -10.14 -2.55 -10.82
CA SER A 170 -9.37 -3.50 -10.00
C SER A 170 -9.53 -3.25 -8.50
N LYS A 171 -9.59 -1.97 -8.12
CA LYS A 171 -9.83 -1.55 -6.73
C LYS A 171 -11.28 -1.75 -6.32
N ALA A 172 -12.23 -1.59 -7.24
CA ALA A 172 -13.62 -1.91 -6.99
C ALA A 172 -13.81 -3.43 -6.79
N GLU A 173 -13.13 -4.25 -7.58
CA GLU A 173 -13.14 -5.71 -7.46
C GLU A 173 -12.59 -6.17 -6.11
N LEU A 174 -11.43 -5.64 -5.69
CA LEU A 174 -10.88 -5.87 -4.35
C LEU A 174 -11.87 -5.47 -3.25
N ALA A 175 -12.52 -4.32 -3.39
CA ALA A 175 -13.43 -3.81 -2.38
C ALA A 175 -14.78 -4.55 -2.32
N ALA A 176 -15.24 -5.11 -3.43
CA ALA A 176 -16.49 -5.86 -3.51
C ALA A 176 -16.33 -7.28 -2.97
N ASN A 177 -15.21 -7.94 -3.27
CA ASN A 177 -14.88 -9.26 -2.76
C ASN A 177 -13.38 -9.31 -2.43
N PRO A 178 -12.98 -9.21 -1.15
CA PRO A 178 -11.57 -9.24 -0.80
C PRO A 178 -11.03 -10.66 -0.60
N ARG A 179 -11.80 -11.71 -0.90
CA ARG A 179 -11.39 -13.12 -0.76
C ARG A 179 -10.93 -13.49 0.67
N ASN A 180 -11.52 -12.84 1.68
CA ASN A 180 -11.14 -12.93 3.10
C ASN A 180 -9.70 -12.46 3.38
N VAL A 181 -9.18 -11.53 2.58
CA VAL A 181 -7.92 -10.85 2.82
C VAL A 181 -8.20 -9.43 3.29
N ASP A 182 -7.55 -8.98 4.35
CA ASP A 182 -7.72 -7.59 4.79
C ASP A 182 -7.15 -6.62 3.75
N PHE A 183 -7.79 -5.47 3.57
CA PHE A 183 -7.34 -4.52 2.54
C PHE A 183 -7.61 -3.07 2.89
N ILE A 184 -6.88 -2.20 2.21
CA ILE A 184 -7.22 -0.78 2.05
C ILE A 184 -6.91 -0.35 0.63
N THR A 185 -7.81 0.46 0.06
CA THR A 185 -7.71 0.93 -1.32
C THR A 185 -8.31 2.33 -1.48
N LEU A 186 -7.99 3.00 -2.59
CA LEU A 186 -8.56 4.29 -2.98
C LEU A 186 -9.43 4.15 -4.23
N ARG A 187 -10.75 4.25 -4.09
CA ARG A 187 -11.71 4.06 -5.20
C ARG A 187 -11.45 5.04 -6.35
N GLY A 188 -11.55 4.55 -7.59
CA GLY A 188 -11.39 5.34 -8.81
C GLY A 188 -9.95 5.38 -9.35
N ARG A 189 -9.58 6.44 -10.08
CA ARG A 189 -8.33 6.50 -10.84
C ARG A 189 -7.09 6.88 -10.04
N LYS A 190 -7.27 7.68 -8.98
CA LYS A 190 -6.19 8.16 -8.11
C LYS A 190 -5.54 7.00 -7.35
N GLY A 191 -4.26 7.08 -7.10
CA GLY A 191 -3.44 6.06 -6.45
C GLY A 191 -1.99 6.48 -6.54
N GLY A 192 -1.09 5.51 -6.56
CA GLY A 192 0.32 5.73 -6.90
C GLY A 192 1.24 5.07 -5.89
N SER A 193 2.51 4.92 -6.31
CA SER A 193 3.54 4.33 -5.48
C SER A 193 3.73 5.08 -4.15
N ALA A 194 3.64 6.41 -4.15
CA ALA A 194 3.72 7.21 -2.93
C ALA A 194 2.63 6.84 -1.91
N MET A 195 1.40 6.58 -2.35
CA MET A 195 0.31 6.15 -1.47
C MET A 195 0.53 4.73 -0.94
N ALA A 196 0.90 3.79 -1.82
CA ALA A 196 1.17 2.41 -1.42
C ALA A 196 2.32 2.32 -0.39
N SER A 197 3.44 3.01 -0.64
CA SER A 197 4.55 3.06 0.32
C SER A 197 4.17 3.77 1.62
N ALA A 198 3.39 4.86 1.55
CA ALA A 198 2.90 5.55 2.74
C ALA A 198 2.00 4.66 3.60
N ALA A 199 1.17 3.81 2.97
CA ALA A 199 0.36 2.81 3.66
C ALA A 199 1.24 1.78 4.39
N VAL A 200 2.27 1.23 3.73
CA VAL A 200 3.23 0.31 4.37
C VAL A 200 3.91 1.00 5.55
N ASN A 201 4.42 2.22 5.37
CA ASN A 201 5.12 2.97 6.43
C ASN A 201 4.21 3.24 7.65
N ALA A 202 2.92 3.53 7.41
CA ALA A 202 1.94 3.71 8.49
C ALA A 202 1.64 2.40 9.22
N ILE A 203 1.49 1.29 8.50
CA ILE A 203 1.27 -0.02 9.12
C ILE A 203 2.51 -0.45 9.91
N ALA A 204 3.71 -0.15 9.44
CA ALA A 204 4.94 -0.55 10.10
C ALA A 204 5.16 0.20 11.44
N ALA A 205 4.97 1.53 11.47
CA ALA A 205 5.35 2.35 12.63
C ALA A 205 4.33 3.42 13.06
N GLY A 206 3.19 3.56 12.38
CA GLY A 206 2.23 4.64 12.63
C GLY A 206 2.78 6.01 12.22
N LEU A 207 2.84 6.95 13.16
CA LEU A 207 3.33 8.32 12.98
C LEU A 207 4.49 8.63 13.96
N PRO A 208 5.64 7.93 13.88
CA PRO A 208 6.73 8.10 14.83
C PRO A 208 7.30 9.53 14.84
N GLU A 209 7.05 10.32 13.80
CA GLU A 209 7.45 11.73 13.70
C GLU A 209 6.74 12.64 14.71
N ILE A 210 5.58 12.23 15.23
CA ILE A 210 4.81 12.98 16.24
C ILE A 210 4.63 12.21 17.56
N SER A 211 5.01 10.93 17.61
CA SER A 211 4.90 10.09 18.82
C SER A 211 6.07 10.23 19.80
N ASN A 212 7.13 10.96 19.43
CA ASN A 212 8.30 11.23 20.30
C ASN A 212 8.27 12.65 20.91
N GLY A 213 7.07 13.17 21.18
CA GLY A 213 6.85 14.43 21.91
C GLY A 213 6.61 14.18 23.39
#